data_AF-A0A432MNI9-F1
#
_entry.id   AF-A0A432MNI9-F1
#
_cell.length_a   1.000
_cell.length_b   1.000
_cell.length_c   1.000
_cell.angle_alpha   90.00
_cell.angle_beta   90.00
_cell.angle_gamma   90.00
#
_symmetry.space_group_name_H-M   'P 1'
#
loop_
_entity.id
_entity.type
_entity.pdbx_description
1 polymer ?
#
loop_
_entity_poly.entity_id
_entity_poly.type
_entity_poly.pdbx_seq_one_letter_code
_entity_poly.pdbx_strand_id
1 'polypeptide(L)'
;MGWFGFAKKTTYIVAVSYEGPNRLRLNGNRSEGGKIKKNAAAHEQTVIWMEVTSGGGRVDQGTGPSSARLAPGELEALRRDVHLSSAFKAVVEELDSGRDHASKWYKLGK
;
A
#
# COMPACT_ATOMS: atom_id res chain seq x y z
N MET A 1 7.63 -35.27 17.30
CA MET A 1 7.31 -33.87 17.66
C MET A 1 7.56 -33.01 16.43
N GLY A 2 6.54 -32.78 15.60
CA GLY A 2 6.65 -31.88 14.45
C GLY A 2 6.24 -30.48 14.88
N TRP A 3 7.20 -29.60 15.14
CA TRP A 3 6.95 -28.17 15.30
C TRP A 3 6.59 -27.58 13.93
N PHE A 4 5.29 -27.50 13.63
CA PHE A 4 4.79 -26.63 12.57
C PHE A 4 4.95 -25.18 13.02
N GLY A 5 6.15 -24.63 12.79
CA GLY A 5 6.38 -23.20 12.89
C GLY A 5 5.62 -22.50 11.77
N PHE A 6 4.39 -22.07 12.06
CA PHE A 6 3.75 -21.01 11.28
C PHE A 6 4.58 -19.74 11.49
N ALA A 7 5.65 -19.58 10.72
CA ALA A 7 6.35 -18.31 10.63
C ALA A 7 5.31 -17.25 10.28
N LYS A 8 5.10 -16.29 11.19
CA LYS A 8 4.19 -15.16 10.91
C LYS A 8 4.66 -14.54 9.61
N LYS A 9 3.84 -14.66 8.55
CA LYS A 9 4.11 -14.03 7.27
C LYS A 9 4.23 -12.54 7.54
N THR A 10 5.39 -11.96 7.25
CA THR A 10 5.57 -10.51 7.38
C THR A 10 4.70 -9.86 6.30
N THR A 11 3.74 -9.06 6.73
CA THR A 11 2.91 -8.25 5.83
C THR A 11 3.22 -6.78 6.00
N TYR A 12 2.93 -6.02 4.95
CA TYR A 12 3.10 -4.58 4.87
C TYR A 12 1.77 -3.96 4.50
N ILE A 13 1.52 -2.75 5.02
CA ILE A 13 0.44 -1.90 4.53
C ILE A 13 1.04 -0.83 3.65
N VAL A 14 0.64 -0.82 2.38
CA VAL A 14 0.98 0.23 1.41
C VAL A 14 -0.26 1.05 1.14
N ALA A 15 -0.27 2.30 1.58
CA ALA A 15 -1.34 3.26 1.33
C ALA A 15 -0.93 4.22 0.21
N VAL A 16 -1.87 4.53 -0.69
CA VAL A 16 -1.73 5.61 -1.66
C VAL A 16 -2.46 6.84 -1.13
N SER A 17 -1.72 7.90 -0.87
CA SER A 17 -2.23 9.15 -0.31
C SER A 17 -2.37 10.22 -1.39
N TYR A 18 -3.45 11.00 -1.31
CA TYR A 18 -3.68 12.18 -2.14
C TYR A 18 -3.02 13.41 -1.50
N GLU A 19 -2.01 13.95 -2.19
CA GLU A 19 -1.23 15.13 -1.75
C GLU A 19 -1.57 16.39 -2.58
N GLY A 20 -2.45 16.27 -3.57
CA GLY A 20 -2.88 17.36 -4.45
C GLY A 20 -3.22 16.87 -5.87
N PRO A 21 -3.62 17.79 -6.77
CA PRO A 21 -3.92 17.45 -8.15
C PRO A 21 -2.73 16.76 -8.82
N ASN A 22 -2.93 15.56 -9.38
CA ASN A 22 -1.89 14.73 -9.99
C ASN A 22 -0.71 14.37 -9.07
N ARG A 23 -0.87 14.52 -7.74
CA ARG A 23 0.17 14.25 -6.74
C ARG A 23 -0.31 13.15 -5.81
N LEU A 24 0.12 11.92 -6.11
CA LEU A 24 -0.11 10.77 -5.26
C LEU A 24 1.21 10.30 -4.65
N ARG A 25 1.15 9.73 -3.45
CA ARG A 25 2.30 9.18 -2.74
C ARG A 25 1.99 7.79 -2.24
N LEU A 26 2.89 6.83 -2.47
CA LEU A 26 2.85 5.55 -1.77
C LEU A 26 3.55 5.68 -0.43
N ASN A 27 2.90 5.18 0.61
CA ASN A 27 3.40 5.14 1.97
C ASN A 27 3.31 3.69 2.46
N GLY A 28 4.45 3.03 2.58
CA GLY A 28 4.59 1.67 3.09
C GLY A 28 4.91 1.69 4.57
N ASN A 29 4.26 0.81 5.32
CA ASN A 29 4.49 0.58 6.74
C ASN A 29 4.55 -0.93 6.99
N ARG A 30 5.49 -1.37 7.82
CA ARG A 30 5.52 -2.74 8.30
C ARG A 30 4.28 -3.03 9.14
N SER A 31 3.55 -4.10 8.82
CA SER A 31 2.32 -4.45 9.53
C SER A 31 2.61 -5.43 10.66
N GLU A 32 2.85 -4.90 11.86
CA GLU A 32 2.84 -5.71 13.07
C GLU A 32 1.45 -5.61 13.74
N GLY A 33 0.46 -6.28 13.13
CA GLY A 33 -0.89 -6.43 13.68
C GLY A 33 -1.99 -5.56 13.03
N GLY A 34 -3.25 -5.94 13.26
CA GLY A 34 -4.41 -5.44 12.51
C GLY A 34 -4.78 -3.95 12.68
N LYS A 35 -4.10 -3.19 13.54
CA LYS A 35 -4.37 -1.75 13.75
C LYS A 35 -3.94 -0.88 12.57
N ILE A 36 -2.82 -1.22 11.92
CA ILE A 36 -2.24 -0.40 10.85
C ILE A 36 -3.15 -0.40 9.62
N LYS A 37 -3.79 -1.53 9.31
CA LYS A 37 -4.80 -1.65 8.25
C LYS A 37 -5.99 -0.72 8.46
N LYS A 38 -6.55 -0.70 9.68
CA LYS A 38 -7.68 0.18 10.03
C LYS A 38 -7.29 1.65 9.90
N ASN A 39 -6.10 2.01 10.36
CA ASN A 39 -5.60 3.38 10.24
C ASN A 39 -5.41 3.80 8.78
N ALA A 40 -4.82 2.93 7.95
CA ALA A 40 -4.68 3.22 6.52
C ALA A 40 -6.03 3.40 5.83
N ALA A 41 -7.02 2.56 6.14
CA ALA A 41 -8.37 2.66 5.60
C ALA A 41 -9.12 3.93 6.05
N ALA A 42 -8.89 4.39 7.29
CA ALA A 42 -9.58 5.55 7.86
C ALA A 42 -8.88 6.89 7.62
N HIS A 43 -7.60 6.89 7.21
CA HIS A 43 -6.83 8.12 7.07
C HIS A 43 -7.37 9.01 5.95
N GLU A 44 -7.59 10.30 6.23
CA GLU A 44 -8.31 11.23 5.36
C GLU A 44 -7.70 11.35 3.96
N GLN A 45 -6.37 11.29 3.87
CA GLN A 45 -5.65 11.37 2.59
C GLN A 45 -5.62 10.04 1.82
N THR A 46 -6.01 8.91 2.40
CA THR A 46 -5.92 7.62 1.72
C THR A 46 -6.92 7.54 0.57
N VAL A 47 -6.41 7.25 -0.61
CA VAL A 47 -7.19 6.92 -1.81
C VAL A 47 -7.46 5.43 -1.84
N ILE A 48 -6.38 4.63 -1.81
CA ILE A 48 -6.43 3.17 -1.70
C ILE A 48 -5.39 2.68 -0.71
N TRP A 49 -5.62 1.51 -0.13
CA TRP A 49 -4.64 0.81 0.70
C TRP A 49 -4.56 -0.65 0.26
N MET A 50 -3.41 -1.25 0.47
CA MET A 50 -3.14 -2.65 0.16
C MET A 50 -2.39 -3.28 1.31
N GLU A 51 -2.83 -4.48 1.70
CA GLU A 51 -2.02 -5.38 2.50
C GLU A 51 -1.25 -6.30 1.55
N VAL A 52 0.08 -6.35 1.71
CA VAL A 52 0.95 -7.15 0.85
C VAL A 52 1.92 -7.99 1.69
N THR A 53 2.37 -9.12 1.17
CA THR A 53 3.44 -9.91 1.79
C THR A 53 4.81 -9.33 1.48
N SER A 54 5.84 -9.81 2.18
CA SER A 54 7.22 -9.72 1.69
C SER A 54 7.30 -10.18 0.23
N GLY A 55 8.09 -9.48 -0.60
CA GLY A 55 8.14 -9.70 -2.05
C GLY A 55 6.95 -9.14 -2.83
N GLY A 56 5.99 -8.47 -2.18
CA GLY A 56 4.95 -7.65 -2.84
C GLY A 56 3.69 -8.39 -3.28
N GLY A 57 3.47 -9.63 -2.83
CA GLY A 57 2.24 -10.36 -3.10
C GLY A 57 1.02 -9.71 -2.44
N ARG A 58 0.03 -9.27 -3.22
CA ARG A 58 -1.18 -8.62 -2.68
C ARG A 58 -2.06 -9.62 -1.91
N VAL A 59 -2.36 -9.30 -0.66
CA VAL A 59 -3.20 -10.10 0.26
C VAL A 59 -4.61 -9.51 0.32
N ASP A 60 -4.72 -8.20 0.48
CA ASP A 60 -6.00 -7.48 0.57
C ASP A 60 -5.86 -6.06 0.03
N GLN A 61 -6.98 -5.42 -0.27
CA GLN A 61 -7.03 -4.03 -0.70
C GLN A 61 -8.38 -3.38 -0.42
N GLY A 62 -8.38 -2.05 -0.28
CA GLY A 62 -9.60 -1.27 -0.17
C GLY A 62 -9.39 0.19 -0.54
N THR A 63 -10.47 0.95 -0.53
CA THR A 63 -10.48 2.40 -0.73
C THR A 63 -10.44 3.12 0.62
N GLY A 64 -10.01 4.38 0.60
CA GLY A 64 -10.09 5.31 1.72
C GLY A 64 -10.92 6.56 1.37
N PRO A 65 -11.06 7.51 2.31
CA PRO A 65 -11.89 8.70 2.14
C PRO A 65 -11.54 9.57 0.93
N SER A 66 -10.26 9.70 0.59
CA SER A 66 -9.81 10.50 -0.56
C SER A 66 -10.00 9.81 -1.91
N SER A 67 -10.55 8.58 -1.97
CA SER A 67 -10.92 7.93 -3.24
C SER A 67 -11.89 8.78 -4.07
N ALA A 68 -12.80 9.50 -3.43
CA ALA A 68 -13.75 10.40 -4.08
C ALA A 68 -13.10 11.64 -4.74
N ARG A 69 -11.80 11.88 -4.49
CA ARG A 69 -11.04 12.98 -5.12
C ARG A 69 -10.51 12.63 -6.50
N LEU A 70 -10.59 11.36 -6.91
CA LEU A 70 -10.20 10.90 -8.24
C LEU A 70 -11.45 10.63 -9.09
N ALA A 71 -11.31 10.80 -10.41
CA ALA A 71 -12.35 10.33 -11.31
C ALA A 71 -12.47 8.80 -11.22
N PRO A 72 -13.67 8.22 -11.42
CA PRO A 72 -13.86 6.77 -11.33
C PRO A 72 -12.88 5.96 -12.20
N GLY A 73 -12.57 6.44 -13.41
CA GLY A 73 -11.60 5.78 -14.30
C GLY A 73 -10.16 5.82 -13.76
N GLU A 74 -9.76 6.92 -13.13
CA GLU A 74 -8.43 7.04 -12.51
C GLU A 74 -8.31 6.12 -11.29
N LEU A 75 -9.36 6.03 -10.48
CA LEU A 75 -9.40 5.16 -9.31
C LEU A 75 -9.30 3.68 -9.72
N GLU A 76 -10.04 3.26 -10.75
CA GLU A 76 -9.99 1.89 -11.25
C GLU A 76 -8.62 1.55 -11.86
N ALA A 77 -8.04 2.47 -12.64
CA ALA A 77 -6.69 2.32 -13.16
C ALA A 77 -5.66 2.20 -12.03
N LEU A 78 -5.78 3.05 -10.99
CA LEU A 78 -4.90 3.00 -9.82
C LEU A 78 -5.01 1.64 -9.10
N ARG A 79 -6.22 1.14 -8.83
CA ARG A 79 -6.45 -0.17 -8.18
C ARG A 79 -5.87 -1.33 -8.98
N ARG A 80 -5.91 -1.24 -10.31
CA ARG A 80 -5.36 -2.26 -11.20
C ARG A 80 -3.84 -2.20 -11.27
N ASP A 81 -3.27 -1.02 -11.46
CA ASP A 81 -1.90 -0.89 -11.99
C ASP A 81 -0.86 -0.43 -10.94
N VAL A 82 -1.28 0.11 -9.78
CA VAL A 82 -0.35 0.67 -8.79
C VAL A 82 0.75 -0.31 -8.36
N HIS A 83 0.40 -1.59 -8.17
CA HIS A 83 1.31 -2.64 -7.71
C HIS A 83 2.38 -3.01 -8.75
N LEU A 84 2.15 -2.66 -10.02
CA LEU A 84 3.10 -2.89 -11.11
C LEU A 84 4.13 -1.76 -11.21
N SER A 85 3.87 -0.62 -10.57
CA SER A 85 4.73 0.56 -10.67
C SER A 85 6.10 0.35 -10.02
N SER A 86 7.12 1.02 -10.56
CA SER A 86 8.45 1.05 -9.97
C SER A 86 8.45 1.65 -8.55
N ALA A 87 7.58 2.64 -8.30
CA ALA A 87 7.42 3.25 -6.99
C ALA A 87 6.91 2.24 -5.95
N PHE A 88 5.94 1.39 -6.31
CA PHE A 88 5.46 0.33 -5.44
C PHE A 88 6.56 -0.71 -5.15
N LYS A 89 7.26 -1.18 -6.19
CA LYS A 89 8.36 -2.14 -6.05
C LYS A 89 9.46 -1.61 -5.12
N ALA A 90 9.84 -0.34 -5.29
CA ALA A 90 10.84 0.31 -4.44
C ALA A 90 10.38 0.47 -2.97
N VAL A 91 9.08 0.71 -2.73
CA VAL A 91 8.53 0.71 -1.37
C VAL A 91 8.66 -0.67 -0.74
N VAL A 92 8.26 -1.73 -1.46
CA VAL A 92 8.33 -3.10 -0.95
C VAL A 92 9.78 -3.53 -0.69
N GLU A 93 10.70 -3.23 -1.60
CA GLU A 93 12.13 -3.53 -1.44
C GLU A 93 12.73 -2.84 -0.21
N GLU A 94 12.39 -1.58 0.04
CA GLU A 94 12.82 -0.87 1.24
C GLU A 94 12.29 -1.52 2.53
N LEU A 95 11.04 -1.96 2.54
CA LEU A 95 10.46 -2.67 3.69
C LEU A 95 11.09 -4.06 3.87
N ASP A 96 11.32 -4.78 2.77
CA ASP A 96 12.01 -6.09 2.77
C ASP A 96 13.47 -5.97 3.26
N SER A 97 14.12 -4.82 3.06
CA SER A 97 15.46 -4.52 3.61
C SER A 97 15.48 -4.29 5.12
N GLY A 98 14.33 -4.33 5.78
CA GLY A 98 14.18 -4.18 7.22
C GLY A 98 13.81 -2.77 7.68
N ARG A 99 13.43 -1.86 6.76
CA ARG A 99 12.88 -0.55 7.15
C ARG A 99 11.45 -0.71 7.66
N ASP A 100 11.10 0.03 8.70
CA ASP A 100 9.73 0.06 9.23
C ASP A 100 8.78 0.89 8.34
N HIS A 101 9.33 1.88 7.65
CA HIS A 101 8.60 2.81 6.79
C HIS A 101 9.35 3.07 5.49
N ALA A 102 8.58 3.22 4.41
CA ALA A 102 9.09 3.58 3.09
C ALA A 102 8.08 4.48 2.38
N SER A 103 8.55 5.40 1.53
CA SER A 103 7.63 6.23 0.76
C SER A 103 8.21 6.65 -0.59
N LYS A 104 7.34 6.69 -1.61
CA LYS A 104 7.71 7.07 -2.98
C LYS A 104 6.59 7.89 -3.61
N TRP A 105 6.96 8.87 -4.43
CA TRP A 105 6.00 9.57 -5.26
C TRP A 105 5.44 8.62 -6.32
N TYR A 106 4.12 8.66 -6.49
CA TYR A 106 3.42 7.94 -7.54
C TYR A 106 2.98 8.94 -8.61
N LYS A 107 3.32 8.64 -9.86
CA LYS A 107 2.80 9.36 -11.01
C LYS A 107 1.63 8.54 -11.56
N LEU A 108 0.44 9.15 -11.62
CA LEU A 108 -0.66 8.61 -12.41
C LEU A 108 -0.17 8.47 -13.86
N GLY A 109 -0.38 7.29 -14.45
CA GLY A 109 -0.17 7.10 -15.88
C GLY A 109 -1.07 8.07 -16.64
N LYS A 110 -0.52 8.74 -17.65
CA LYS A 110 -1.31 9.54 -18.60
C LYS A 110 -2.19 8.63 -19.44
#